data_AF-A0A316U8Y6-F1
#
_entry.id   AF-A0A316U8Y6-F1
#
_cell.length_a   1.000
_cell.length_b   1.000
_cell.length_c   1.000
_cell.angle_alpha   90.00
_cell.angle_beta   90.00
_cell.angle_gamma   90.00
#
_symmetry.space_group_name_H-M   'P 1'
#
loop_
_entity.id
_entity.type
_entity.pdbx_description
1 polymer ?
#
loop_
_entity_poly.entity_id
_entity_poly.type
_entity_poly.pdbx_seq_one_letter_code
_entity_poly.pdbx_strand_id
1 'polypeptide(L)'
;MHIPFLTSAWDPRGKHCLVTGGSQGLGLDLAKLLVQRGASVTIVSRSTAKLQAAAEEISAARIDKSLQVSYYAADMSTFKESSSSKTGARSIGRVPDAVFCCAGAAKLGFFIEQDEADFKEGINTIYMTALSTAHAAASTMAKAGKKGKIVLVSSTLGLMGLVGYSEYSPMKFAIRGLAETLRSELVLYDISVHCYFPGTILSPGYEAENLTKPKLTKVLEGGPEEGSTPRQCAVGLLKGISSNHFFITTDFQSELFRGSAAGGSVPSNMWLYDRLIAFIALIGLPIWRIFVADRTVRGHRSEHAREVSTASRPSLVARLARSPYQTLFLLSITHRLLVLSSLLLLPYLIPPFDSSAQLQLPTTNSIPTILRPVSNLVRWDSLHFLGLASPDALPATPSSGSGGYLSEQSLAFQPGLVWLLRGTGWLGGEASWNSSLAVYITSAMAVLASTLAPVLLYQ
;
A
#
# COMPACT_ATOMS: atom_id res chain seq x y z
N MET A 1 -48.36 17.87 -11.85
CA MET A 1 -47.76 16.53 -12.00
C MET A 1 -46.83 16.57 -13.21
N HIS A 2 -45.53 16.80 -13.01
CA HIS A 2 -44.57 16.92 -14.10
C HIS A 2 -44.28 15.51 -14.64
N ILE A 3 -44.80 15.20 -15.84
CA ILE A 3 -44.51 13.92 -16.50
C ILE A 3 -43.04 13.98 -16.97
N PRO A 4 -42.12 13.12 -16.49
CA PRO A 4 -40.67 13.31 -16.68
C PRO A 4 -40.15 12.99 -18.09
N PHE A 5 -41.00 12.51 -18.99
CA PHE A 5 -40.60 11.93 -20.28
C PHE A 5 -40.25 12.95 -21.38
N LEU A 6 -40.42 14.25 -21.11
CA LEU A 6 -40.12 15.31 -22.08
C LEU A 6 -39.06 16.28 -21.53
N THR A 7 -37.96 15.76 -21.00
CA THR A 7 -36.76 16.57 -20.80
C THR A 7 -36.02 16.68 -22.14
N SER A 8 -35.66 17.90 -22.54
CA SER A 8 -34.83 18.11 -23.73
C SER A 8 -33.51 17.34 -23.57
N ALA A 9 -33.09 16.63 -24.61
CA ALA A 9 -31.83 15.91 -24.59
C ALA A 9 -30.67 16.83 -24.17
N TRP A 10 -29.83 16.39 -23.25
CA TRP A 10 -28.69 17.20 -22.81
C TRP A 10 -27.70 17.42 -23.97
N ASP A 11 -27.39 18.69 -24.25
CA ASP A 11 -26.43 19.13 -25.26
C ASP A 11 -25.18 19.73 -24.58
N PRO A 12 -23.97 19.17 -24.83
CA PRO A 12 -22.71 19.72 -24.33
C PRO A 12 -22.27 21.03 -25.02
N ARG A 13 -22.91 21.45 -26.12
CA ARG A 13 -22.51 22.66 -26.86
C ARG A 13 -22.51 23.92 -25.99
N GLY A 14 -21.41 24.68 -26.03
CA GLY A 14 -21.20 25.90 -25.23
C GLY A 14 -20.94 25.65 -23.75
N LYS A 15 -21.00 24.39 -23.29
CA LYS A 15 -20.81 24.01 -21.88
C LYS A 15 -19.34 23.83 -21.53
N HIS A 16 -19.08 23.79 -20.24
CA HIS A 16 -17.80 23.36 -19.67
C HIS A 16 -17.91 21.95 -19.11
N CYS A 17 -17.01 21.07 -19.51
CA CYS A 17 -16.92 19.73 -18.96
C CYS A 17 -15.57 19.49 -18.31
N LEU A 18 -15.58 19.03 -17.05
CA LEU A 18 -14.38 18.57 -16.35
C LEU A 18 -14.31 17.05 -16.41
N VAL A 19 -13.17 16.49 -16.83
CA VAL A 19 -12.98 15.03 -16.98
C VAL A 19 -11.76 14.60 -16.19
N THR A 20 -11.95 13.84 -15.11
CA THR A 20 -10.82 13.19 -14.40
C THR A 20 -10.39 11.93 -15.15
N GLY A 21 -9.11 11.58 -15.10
CA GLY A 21 -8.56 10.49 -15.91
C GLY A 21 -8.48 10.85 -17.40
N GLY A 22 -8.52 12.14 -17.75
CA GLY A 22 -8.58 12.61 -19.13
C GLY A 22 -7.28 12.49 -19.94
N SER A 23 -6.23 11.89 -19.38
CA SER A 23 -4.93 11.72 -20.04
C SER A 23 -4.80 10.45 -20.89
N GLN A 24 -5.70 9.47 -20.72
CA GLN A 24 -5.70 8.21 -21.48
C GLN A 24 -7.07 7.51 -21.41
N GLY A 25 -7.26 6.47 -22.23
CA GLY A 25 -8.44 5.59 -22.15
C GLY A 25 -9.78 6.32 -22.33
N LEU A 26 -10.79 5.93 -21.54
CA LEU A 26 -12.15 6.47 -21.63
C LEU A 26 -12.19 7.99 -21.47
N GLY A 27 -11.44 8.54 -20.50
CA GLY A 27 -11.43 9.97 -20.22
C GLY A 27 -10.92 10.80 -21.39
N LEU A 28 -9.86 10.34 -22.07
CA LEU A 28 -9.31 11.01 -23.24
C LEU A 28 -10.30 11.01 -24.42
N ASP A 29 -10.87 9.85 -24.76
CA ASP A 29 -11.81 9.76 -25.87
C ASP A 29 -13.14 10.48 -25.61
N LEU A 30 -13.57 10.51 -24.34
CA LEU A 30 -14.70 11.32 -23.89
C LEU A 30 -14.39 12.82 -24.04
N ALA A 31 -13.21 13.29 -23.64
CA ALA A 31 -12.80 14.67 -23.80
C ALA A 31 -12.75 15.09 -25.28
N LYS A 32 -12.17 14.23 -26.15
CA LYS A 32 -12.17 14.42 -27.62
C LYS A 32 -13.60 14.50 -28.17
N LEU A 33 -14.51 13.64 -27.69
CA LEU A 33 -15.90 13.66 -28.12
C LEU A 33 -16.66 14.91 -27.65
N LEU A 34 -16.39 15.40 -26.45
CA LEU A 34 -17.02 16.59 -25.88
C LEU A 34 -16.63 17.85 -26.68
N VAL A 35 -15.35 18.03 -27.00
CA VAL A 35 -14.93 19.15 -27.86
C VAL A 35 -15.45 19.02 -29.29
N GLN A 36 -15.59 17.79 -29.79
CA GLN A 36 -16.24 17.53 -31.09
C GLN A 36 -17.73 17.91 -31.09
N ARG A 37 -18.37 17.97 -29.91
CA ARG A 37 -19.75 18.41 -29.75
C ARG A 37 -19.88 19.86 -29.26
N GLY A 38 -18.78 20.62 -29.26
CA GLY A 38 -18.82 22.05 -28.96
C GLY A 38 -18.71 22.41 -27.48
N ALA A 39 -18.28 21.50 -26.61
CA ALA A 39 -17.92 21.84 -25.23
C ALA A 39 -16.47 22.33 -25.13
N SER A 40 -16.20 23.20 -24.18
CA SER A 40 -14.83 23.40 -23.67
C SER A 40 -14.55 22.38 -22.58
N VAL A 41 -13.33 21.87 -22.51
CA VAL A 41 -12.98 20.75 -21.63
C VAL A 41 -11.79 21.09 -20.74
N THR A 42 -11.87 20.66 -19.48
CA THR A 42 -10.71 20.60 -18.58
C THR A 42 -10.43 19.14 -18.21
N ILE A 43 -9.24 18.64 -18.51
CA ILE A 43 -8.81 17.29 -18.14
C ILE A 43 -7.95 17.30 -16.86
N VAL A 44 -8.12 16.31 -16.00
CA VAL A 44 -7.36 16.19 -14.75
C VAL A 44 -6.76 14.80 -14.62
N SER A 45 -5.47 14.71 -14.30
CA SER A 45 -4.80 13.45 -13.95
C SER A 45 -3.51 13.73 -13.17
N ARG A 46 -2.76 12.70 -12.76
CA ARG A 46 -1.52 12.89 -11.98
C ARG A 46 -0.31 13.29 -12.83
N SER A 47 -0.22 12.79 -14.07
CA SER A 47 0.98 12.95 -14.91
C SER A 47 0.84 14.18 -15.82
N THR A 48 1.62 15.22 -15.55
CA THR A 48 1.68 16.44 -16.38
C THR A 48 2.06 16.14 -17.83
N ALA A 49 3.05 15.28 -18.05
CA ALA A 49 3.50 14.93 -19.40
C ALA A 49 2.39 14.27 -20.23
N LYS A 50 1.68 13.27 -19.66
CA LYS A 50 0.54 12.64 -20.34
C LYS A 50 -0.62 13.62 -20.55
N LEU A 51 -0.85 14.53 -19.62
CA LEU A 51 -1.89 15.56 -19.76
C LEU A 51 -1.60 16.54 -20.89
N GLN A 52 -0.34 16.95 -21.07
CA GLN A 52 0.04 17.87 -22.14
C GLN A 52 -0.19 17.22 -23.52
N ALA A 53 0.29 15.99 -23.72
CA ALA A 53 0.05 15.24 -24.95
C ALA A 53 -1.46 15.03 -25.21
N ALA A 54 -2.22 14.64 -24.19
CA ALA A 54 -3.67 14.51 -24.28
C ALA A 54 -4.37 15.84 -24.64
N ALA A 55 -3.93 16.95 -24.05
CA ALA A 55 -4.50 18.27 -24.34
C ALA A 55 -4.23 18.71 -25.79
N GLU A 56 -3.09 18.35 -26.37
CA GLU A 56 -2.78 18.57 -27.79
C GLU A 56 -3.71 17.75 -28.69
N GLU A 57 -3.90 16.46 -28.39
CA GLU A 57 -4.84 15.60 -29.13
C GLU A 57 -6.29 16.10 -29.06
N ILE A 58 -6.74 16.50 -27.87
CA ILE A 58 -8.09 17.06 -27.67
C ILE A 58 -8.20 18.38 -28.42
N SER A 59 -7.16 19.22 -28.36
CA SER A 59 -7.13 20.51 -29.04
C SER A 59 -7.25 20.37 -30.56
N ALA A 60 -6.64 19.34 -31.14
CA ALA A 60 -6.73 19.01 -32.56
C ALA A 60 -8.12 18.49 -32.96
N ALA A 61 -8.87 17.89 -32.02
CA ALA A 61 -10.21 17.36 -32.26
C ALA A 61 -11.34 18.41 -32.12
N ARG A 62 -11.04 19.65 -31.73
CA ARG A 62 -12.04 20.71 -31.55
C ARG A 62 -12.75 21.06 -32.86
N ILE A 63 -14.07 21.25 -32.80
CA ILE A 63 -14.85 21.79 -33.94
C ILE A 63 -14.65 23.30 -34.15
N ASP A 64 -14.24 24.01 -33.10
CA ASP A 64 -14.02 25.45 -33.12
C ASP A 64 -12.82 25.80 -32.21
N LYS A 65 -11.94 26.68 -32.70
CA LYS A 65 -10.77 27.18 -31.99
C LYS A 65 -11.15 28.03 -30.76
N SER A 66 -12.37 28.56 -30.70
CA SER A 66 -12.90 29.29 -29.54
C SER A 66 -13.11 28.39 -28.31
N LEU A 67 -13.28 27.07 -28.51
CA LEU A 67 -13.45 26.11 -27.43
C LEU A 67 -12.15 25.99 -26.65
N GLN A 68 -12.22 26.10 -25.34
CA GLN A 68 -11.03 26.03 -24.49
C GLN A 68 -10.71 24.59 -24.11
N VAL A 69 -9.44 24.24 -24.15
CA VAL A 69 -8.91 22.96 -23.65
C VAL A 69 -7.87 23.31 -22.61
N SER A 70 -8.09 22.87 -21.37
CA SER A 70 -7.17 23.09 -20.26
C SER A 70 -6.87 21.77 -19.58
N TYR A 71 -5.75 21.69 -18.87
CA TYR A 71 -5.41 20.52 -18.08
C TYR A 71 -4.90 20.92 -16.70
N TYR A 72 -5.06 20.01 -15.74
CA TYR A 72 -4.56 20.20 -14.39
C TYR A 72 -3.96 18.90 -13.84
N ALA A 73 -2.76 19.01 -13.30
CA ALA A 73 -2.10 17.91 -12.61
C ALA A 73 -2.53 17.87 -11.14
N ALA A 74 -3.23 16.83 -10.73
CA ALA A 74 -3.64 16.60 -9.34
C ALA A 74 -3.97 15.14 -9.07
N ASP A 75 -3.76 14.75 -7.81
CA ASP A 75 -4.26 13.51 -7.22
C ASP A 75 -5.68 13.73 -6.66
N MET A 76 -6.64 13.25 -7.42
CA MET A 76 -8.06 13.40 -7.09
C MET A 76 -8.52 12.50 -5.93
N SER A 77 -7.65 11.65 -5.37
CA SER A 77 -7.96 10.81 -4.20
C SER A 77 -8.06 11.58 -2.88
N THR A 78 -7.72 12.87 -2.86
CA THR A 78 -7.79 13.70 -1.65
C THR A 78 -8.72 14.90 -1.82
N PHE A 79 -9.49 15.21 -0.77
CA PHE A 79 -10.35 16.40 -0.72
C PHE A 79 -9.58 17.71 -0.89
N LYS A 80 -8.34 17.76 -0.39
CA LYS A 80 -7.48 18.94 -0.47
C LYS A 80 -7.10 19.27 -1.91
N GLU A 81 -6.83 18.26 -2.73
CA GLU A 81 -6.47 18.46 -4.14
C GLU A 81 -7.69 18.55 -5.04
N SER A 82 -8.78 17.84 -4.73
CA SER A 82 -10.03 17.95 -5.48
C SER A 82 -10.77 19.27 -5.27
N SER A 83 -10.49 19.98 -4.17
CA SER A 83 -11.19 21.21 -3.77
C SER A 83 -11.35 22.25 -4.88
N SER A 84 -12.51 22.91 -4.87
CA SER A 84 -12.94 23.89 -5.88
C SER A 84 -12.02 25.09 -6.05
N SER A 85 -11.29 25.48 -5.00
CA SER A 85 -10.28 26.53 -5.07
C SER A 85 -9.08 26.13 -5.93
N LYS A 86 -8.81 24.84 -6.11
CA LYS A 86 -7.75 24.34 -6.99
C LYS A 86 -8.28 23.87 -8.33
N THR A 87 -9.42 23.18 -8.35
CA THR A 87 -10.02 22.62 -9.57
C THR A 87 -10.85 23.65 -10.34
N GLY A 88 -11.56 24.56 -9.65
CA GLY A 88 -12.39 25.62 -10.24
C GLY A 88 -11.61 26.88 -10.60
N ALA A 89 -10.76 27.40 -9.69
CA ALA A 89 -10.00 28.64 -9.94
C ALA A 89 -8.92 28.51 -11.03
N ARG A 90 -8.46 27.28 -11.33
CA ARG A 90 -7.48 26.98 -12.39
C ARG A 90 -8.09 26.33 -13.63
N SER A 91 -9.41 26.15 -13.64
CA SER A 91 -10.12 25.74 -14.86
C SER A 91 -10.21 26.92 -15.84
N ILE A 92 -11.11 26.83 -16.81
CA ILE A 92 -11.48 27.90 -17.77
C ILE A 92 -12.10 29.15 -17.08
N GLY A 93 -11.85 29.35 -15.78
CA GLY A 93 -12.37 30.46 -14.97
C GLY A 93 -13.87 30.37 -14.70
N ARG A 94 -14.49 29.20 -14.91
CA ARG A 94 -15.94 29.01 -14.75
C ARG A 94 -16.25 27.71 -14.03
N VAL A 95 -17.37 27.70 -13.30
CA VAL A 95 -17.91 26.49 -12.68
C VAL A 95 -18.34 25.52 -13.79
N PRO A 96 -17.89 24.25 -13.77
CA PRO A 96 -18.23 23.28 -14.79
C PRO A 96 -19.74 23.00 -14.85
N ASP A 97 -20.26 22.77 -16.05
CA ASP A 97 -21.65 22.36 -16.27
C ASP A 97 -21.81 20.83 -16.12
N ALA A 98 -20.74 20.08 -16.39
CA ALA A 98 -20.70 18.63 -16.19
C ALA A 98 -19.34 18.19 -15.66
N VAL A 99 -19.32 17.26 -14.72
CA VAL A 99 -18.11 16.64 -14.17
C VAL A 99 -18.17 15.13 -14.37
N PHE A 100 -17.12 14.57 -14.97
CA PHE A 100 -16.99 13.16 -15.27
C PHE A 100 -15.85 12.56 -14.44
N CYS A 101 -16.22 11.70 -13.50
CA CYS A 101 -15.29 10.99 -12.62
C CYS A 101 -14.81 9.70 -13.29
N CYS A 102 -13.91 9.79 -14.28
CA CYS A 102 -13.41 8.64 -15.03
C CYS A 102 -12.07 8.08 -14.52
N ALA A 103 -11.41 8.76 -13.60
CA ALA A 103 -10.16 8.29 -13.01
C ALA A 103 -10.37 7.03 -12.15
N GLY A 104 -9.49 6.04 -12.33
CA GLY A 104 -9.41 4.81 -11.57
C GLY A 104 -8.36 3.87 -12.15
N ALA A 105 -7.82 2.99 -11.33
CA ALA A 105 -6.93 1.90 -11.73
C ALA A 105 -7.19 0.72 -10.78
N ALA A 106 -6.98 -0.50 -11.26
CA ALA A 106 -7.16 -1.71 -10.46
C ALA A 106 -5.86 -2.50 -10.37
N LYS A 107 -5.66 -3.18 -9.24
CA LYS A 107 -4.64 -4.22 -9.12
C LYS A 107 -5.32 -5.54 -8.79
N LEU A 108 -5.26 -6.45 -9.76
CA LEU A 108 -6.03 -7.69 -9.72
C LEU A 108 -5.20 -8.84 -9.18
N GLY A 109 -5.87 -9.75 -8.48
CA GLY A 109 -5.24 -10.88 -7.80
C GLY A 109 -6.27 -11.66 -6.99
N PHE A 110 -5.93 -12.88 -6.58
CA PHE A 110 -6.79 -13.61 -5.65
C PHE A 110 -6.72 -12.98 -4.26
N PHE A 111 -7.84 -12.97 -3.55
CA PHE A 111 -7.96 -12.30 -2.24
C PHE A 111 -6.86 -12.69 -1.24
N ILE A 112 -6.48 -13.97 -1.19
CA ILE A 112 -5.47 -14.49 -0.26
C ILE A 112 -4.02 -14.15 -0.66
N GLU A 113 -3.82 -13.61 -1.87
CA GLU A 113 -2.52 -13.25 -2.43
C GLU A 113 -2.27 -11.74 -2.41
N GLN A 114 -3.31 -10.94 -2.14
CA GLN A 114 -3.22 -9.49 -2.01
C GLN A 114 -2.85 -9.11 -0.58
N ASP A 115 -2.09 -8.01 -0.43
CA ASP A 115 -1.73 -7.47 0.87
C ASP A 115 -2.59 -6.25 1.26
N GLU A 116 -2.39 -5.74 2.48
CA GLU A 116 -3.12 -4.56 2.97
C GLU A 116 -2.88 -3.31 2.10
N ALA A 117 -1.68 -3.17 1.51
CA ALA A 117 -1.35 -2.02 0.70
C ALA A 117 -2.15 -2.02 -0.61
N ASP A 118 -2.37 -3.19 -1.21
CA ASP A 118 -3.21 -3.35 -2.40
C ASP A 118 -4.64 -2.86 -2.15
N PHE A 119 -5.25 -3.24 -1.03
CA PHE A 119 -6.61 -2.81 -0.69
C PHE A 119 -6.68 -1.31 -0.38
N LYS A 120 -5.69 -0.75 0.33
CA LYS A 120 -5.62 0.69 0.60
C LYS A 120 -5.44 1.50 -0.68
N GLU A 121 -4.60 1.03 -1.60
CA GLU A 121 -4.41 1.64 -2.90
C GLU A 121 -5.71 1.62 -3.70
N GLY A 122 -6.44 0.50 -3.69
CA GLY A 122 -7.75 0.36 -4.31
C GLY A 122 -8.78 1.37 -3.82
N ILE A 123 -8.92 1.49 -2.50
CA ILE A 123 -9.80 2.49 -1.86
C ILE A 123 -9.45 3.91 -2.33
N ASN A 124 -8.17 4.26 -2.35
CA ASN A 124 -7.72 5.60 -2.72
C ASN A 124 -7.91 5.89 -4.22
N THR A 125 -7.47 4.97 -5.08
CA THR A 125 -7.40 5.18 -6.52
C THR A 125 -8.75 5.02 -7.21
N ILE A 126 -9.67 4.21 -6.67
CA ILE A 126 -10.99 3.97 -7.25
C ILE A 126 -12.05 4.80 -6.53
N TYR A 127 -12.29 4.53 -5.25
CA TYR A 127 -13.42 5.11 -4.52
C TYR A 127 -13.19 6.56 -4.11
N MET A 128 -12.09 6.83 -3.40
CA MET A 128 -11.79 8.18 -2.90
C MET A 128 -11.66 9.18 -4.06
N THR A 129 -11.07 8.76 -5.17
CA THR A 129 -10.97 9.58 -6.38
C THR A 129 -12.35 10.02 -6.89
N ALA A 130 -13.31 9.10 -6.97
CA ALA A 130 -14.68 9.42 -7.37
C ALA A 130 -15.40 10.29 -6.32
N LEU A 131 -15.28 9.93 -5.03
CA LEU A 131 -15.89 10.64 -3.90
C LEU A 131 -15.41 12.09 -3.80
N SER A 132 -14.10 12.30 -3.72
CA SER A 132 -13.52 13.63 -3.55
C SER A 132 -13.78 14.53 -4.76
N THR A 133 -13.81 13.97 -5.97
CA THR A 133 -14.19 14.70 -7.20
C THR A 133 -15.66 15.10 -7.17
N ALA A 134 -16.57 14.16 -6.90
CA ALA A 134 -18.01 14.42 -6.88
C ALA A 134 -18.39 15.42 -5.79
N HIS A 135 -17.79 15.29 -4.60
CA HIS A 135 -17.99 16.24 -3.51
C HIS A 135 -17.54 17.67 -3.90
N ALA A 136 -16.36 17.81 -4.49
CA ALA A 136 -15.88 19.13 -4.93
C ALA A 136 -16.79 19.72 -6.02
N ALA A 137 -17.23 18.91 -6.99
CA ALA A 137 -18.15 19.33 -8.04
C ALA A 137 -19.49 19.81 -7.46
N ALA A 138 -20.13 18.97 -6.63
CA ALA A 138 -21.40 19.27 -5.99
C ALA A 138 -21.33 20.54 -5.13
N SER A 139 -20.29 20.65 -4.28
CA SER A 139 -20.09 21.83 -3.43
C SER A 139 -19.91 23.11 -4.24
N THR A 140 -19.17 23.04 -5.36
CA THR A 140 -18.95 24.21 -6.23
C THR A 140 -20.22 24.63 -6.95
N MET A 141 -20.93 23.67 -7.55
CA MET A 141 -22.17 23.91 -8.28
C MET A 141 -23.25 24.48 -7.34
N ALA A 142 -23.43 23.87 -6.16
CA ALA A 142 -24.40 24.31 -5.16
C ALA A 142 -24.11 25.74 -4.66
N LYS A 143 -22.86 26.04 -4.27
CA LYS A 143 -22.47 27.39 -3.81
C LYS A 143 -22.63 28.46 -4.87
N ALA A 144 -22.45 28.11 -6.15
CA ALA A 144 -22.65 29.02 -7.27
C ALA A 144 -24.10 29.12 -7.75
N GLY A 145 -25.04 28.38 -7.15
CA GLY A 145 -26.42 28.27 -7.64
C GLY A 145 -26.49 27.73 -9.08
N LYS A 146 -25.49 26.94 -9.50
CA LYS A 146 -25.35 26.47 -10.88
C LYS A 146 -25.89 25.05 -11.02
N LYS A 147 -26.90 24.89 -11.88
CA LYS A 147 -27.38 23.58 -12.33
C LYS A 147 -26.28 22.85 -13.07
N GLY A 148 -26.18 21.54 -12.90
CA GLY A 148 -25.10 20.77 -13.51
C GLY A 148 -25.33 19.27 -13.54
N LYS A 149 -24.31 18.55 -13.98
CA LYS A 149 -24.29 17.09 -14.04
C LYS A 149 -23.04 16.52 -13.39
N ILE A 150 -23.20 15.47 -12.59
CA ILE A 150 -22.09 14.68 -12.05
C ILE A 150 -22.25 13.26 -12.58
N VAL A 151 -21.20 12.76 -13.23
CA VAL A 151 -21.18 11.45 -13.87
C VAL A 151 -20.10 10.61 -13.20
N LEU A 152 -20.53 9.57 -12.50
CA LEU A 152 -19.66 8.62 -11.81
C LEU A 152 -19.40 7.42 -12.73
N VAL A 153 -18.13 7.09 -13.01
CA VAL A 153 -17.77 5.89 -13.77
C VAL A 153 -17.50 4.74 -12.83
N SER A 154 -18.46 3.83 -12.72
CA SER A 154 -18.33 2.56 -12.03
C SER A 154 -17.77 1.49 -13.00
N SER A 155 -18.40 0.32 -13.10
CA SER A 155 -18.10 -0.81 -13.99
C SER A 155 -19.25 -1.81 -13.90
N THR A 156 -19.42 -2.72 -14.86
CA THR A 156 -20.28 -3.91 -14.69
C THR A 156 -19.99 -4.66 -13.39
N LEU A 157 -18.74 -4.61 -12.92
CA LEU A 157 -18.30 -5.17 -11.64
C LEU A 157 -18.71 -4.36 -10.39
N GLY A 158 -19.44 -3.26 -10.56
CA GLY A 158 -20.21 -2.57 -9.51
C GLY A 158 -21.66 -3.06 -9.41
N LEU A 159 -22.04 -4.03 -10.24
CA LEU A 159 -23.35 -4.70 -10.25
C LEU A 159 -23.24 -6.18 -9.89
N MET A 160 -22.08 -6.79 -10.12
CA MET A 160 -21.77 -8.17 -9.75
C MET A 160 -20.32 -8.34 -9.27
N GLY A 161 -20.05 -9.36 -8.46
CA GLY A 161 -18.69 -9.73 -8.04
C GLY A 161 -18.09 -10.82 -8.91
N LEU A 162 -16.81 -10.66 -9.27
CA LEU A 162 -16.04 -11.60 -10.08
C LEU A 162 -14.76 -12.04 -9.36
N VAL A 163 -14.36 -13.29 -9.55
CA VAL A 163 -13.13 -13.84 -8.93
C VAL A 163 -11.90 -13.06 -9.40
N GLY A 164 -10.99 -12.73 -8.49
CA GLY A 164 -9.78 -11.97 -8.77
C GLY A 164 -9.95 -10.44 -8.77
N TYR A 165 -11.17 -9.94 -8.53
CA TYR A 165 -11.49 -8.51 -8.43
C TYR A 165 -11.85 -8.08 -7.00
N SER A 166 -11.31 -8.75 -5.96
CA SER A 166 -11.66 -8.46 -4.56
C SER A 166 -11.29 -7.05 -4.09
N GLU A 167 -10.22 -6.47 -4.65
CA GLU A 167 -9.84 -5.07 -4.42
C GLU A 167 -10.80 -4.12 -5.17
N TYR A 168 -11.03 -4.40 -6.45
CA TYR A 168 -11.73 -3.52 -7.38
C TYR A 168 -13.26 -3.52 -7.27
N SER A 169 -13.90 -4.70 -7.31
CA SER A 169 -15.37 -4.82 -7.35
C SER A 169 -16.02 -4.08 -6.18
N PRO A 170 -15.63 -4.28 -4.90
CA PRO A 170 -16.25 -3.57 -3.78
C PRO A 170 -16.19 -2.05 -3.92
N MET A 171 -15.10 -1.50 -4.47
CA MET A 171 -14.98 -0.05 -4.70
C MET A 171 -15.95 0.44 -5.77
N LYS A 172 -16.19 -0.36 -6.81
CA LYS A 172 -17.20 -0.06 -7.84
C LYS A 172 -18.64 -0.18 -7.35
N PHE A 173 -18.92 -1.10 -6.42
CA PHE A 173 -20.17 -1.13 -5.66
C PHE A 173 -20.33 0.12 -4.77
N ALA A 174 -19.27 0.56 -4.09
CA ALA A 174 -19.30 1.77 -3.26
C ALA A 174 -19.60 3.03 -4.10
N ILE A 175 -19.03 3.14 -5.31
CA ILE A 175 -19.37 4.22 -6.26
C ILE A 175 -20.85 4.18 -6.66
N ARG A 176 -21.41 2.98 -6.86
CA ARG A 176 -22.85 2.85 -7.13
C ARG A 176 -23.69 3.37 -5.96
N GLY A 177 -23.38 2.93 -4.73
CA GLY A 177 -24.07 3.40 -3.53
C GLY A 177 -23.99 4.92 -3.39
N LEU A 178 -22.80 5.49 -3.60
CA LEU A 178 -22.59 6.94 -3.64
C LEU A 178 -23.48 7.62 -4.69
N ALA A 179 -23.58 7.06 -5.90
CA ALA A 179 -24.41 7.63 -6.96
C ALA A 179 -25.90 7.66 -6.61
N GLU A 180 -26.41 6.57 -6.00
CA GLU A 180 -27.80 6.47 -5.54
C GLU A 180 -28.10 7.50 -4.45
N THR A 181 -27.23 7.63 -3.45
CA THR A 181 -27.36 8.63 -2.39
C THR A 181 -27.30 10.05 -2.95
N LEU A 182 -26.28 10.37 -3.75
CA LEU A 182 -26.11 11.71 -4.34
C LEU A 182 -27.25 12.08 -5.26
N ARG A 183 -27.86 11.13 -5.97
CA ARG A 183 -29.04 11.41 -6.79
C ARG A 183 -30.18 11.97 -5.94
N SER A 184 -30.41 11.44 -4.74
CA SER A 184 -31.47 11.92 -3.86
C SER A 184 -31.12 13.27 -3.23
N GLU A 185 -29.88 13.43 -2.77
CA GLU A 185 -29.42 14.65 -2.09
C GLU A 185 -29.33 15.85 -3.05
N LEU A 186 -28.77 15.64 -4.24
CA LEU A 186 -28.42 16.74 -5.15
C LEU A 186 -29.59 17.30 -5.95
N VAL A 187 -30.78 16.70 -5.84
CA VAL A 187 -32.04 17.28 -6.33
C VAL A 187 -32.30 18.63 -5.66
N LEU A 188 -31.85 18.84 -4.41
CA LEU A 188 -31.96 20.12 -3.70
C LEU A 188 -31.25 21.28 -4.42
N TYR A 189 -30.32 20.98 -5.34
CA TYR A 189 -29.47 21.96 -6.02
C TYR A 189 -29.63 21.96 -7.54
N ASP A 190 -30.65 21.27 -8.08
CA ASP A 190 -30.83 21.06 -9.54
C ASP A 190 -29.58 20.45 -10.23
N ILE A 191 -28.87 19.55 -9.52
CA ILE A 191 -27.72 18.83 -10.06
C ILE A 191 -28.14 17.38 -10.36
N SER A 192 -28.02 16.96 -11.62
CA SER A 192 -28.30 15.57 -12.00
C SER A 192 -27.10 14.67 -11.74
N VAL A 193 -27.35 13.46 -11.24
CA VAL A 193 -26.32 12.43 -11.08
C VAL A 193 -26.57 11.31 -12.09
N HIS A 194 -25.50 10.80 -12.68
CA HIS A 194 -25.49 9.64 -13.57
C HIS A 194 -24.41 8.66 -13.10
N CYS A 195 -24.65 7.35 -13.20
CA CYS A 195 -23.69 6.30 -12.90
C CYS A 195 -23.50 5.40 -14.13
N TYR A 196 -22.27 5.29 -14.61
CA TYR A 196 -21.93 4.52 -15.80
C TYR A 196 -21.28 3.20 -15.42
N PHE A 197 -21.79 2.10 -15.97
CA PHE A 197 -21.32 0.73 -15.75
C PHE A 197 -20.80 0.15 -17.08
N PRO A 198 -19.60 0.55 -17.52
CA PRO A 198 -18.98 -0.06 -18.68
C PRO A 198 -18.56 -1.50 -18.39
N GLY A 199 -18.67 -2.36 -19.41
CA GLY A 199 -17.92 -3.60 -19.52
C GLY A 199 -16.42 -3.37 -19.78
N THR A 200 -15.74 -4.38 -20.31
CA THR A 200 -14.29 -4.32 -20.60
C THR A 200 -13.97 -3.21 -21.60
N ILE A 201 -13.07 -2.30 -21.22
CA ILE A 201 -12.60 -1.19 -22.08
C ILE A 201 -11.16 -1.45 -22.52
N LEU A 202 -10.94 -1.65 -23.82
CA LEU A 202 -9.63 -1.87 -24.43
C LEU A 202 -8.78 -0.59 -24.34
N SER A 203 -8.09 -0.42 -23.23
CA SER A 203 -7.37 0.80 -22.88
C SER A 203 -6.01 0.49 -22.24
N PRO A 204 -5.10 1.48 -22.12
CA PRO A 204 -3.85 1.28 -21.38
C PRO A 204 -4.06 0.83 -19.92
N GLY A 205 -5.22 1.15 -19.33
CA GLY A 205 -5.60 0.64 -18.00
C GLY A 205 -5.85 -0.88 -18.02
N TYR A 206 -6.58 -1.37 -19.02
CA TYR A 206 -6.83 -2.81 -19.20
C TYR A 206 -5.55 -3.60 -19.43
N GLU A 207 -4.60 -3.05 -20.20
CA GLU A 207 -3.27 -3.65 -20.38
C GLU A 207 -2.50 -3.75 -19.06
N ALA A 208 -2.52 -2.70 -18.25
CA ALA A 208 -1.87 -2.68 -16.94
C ALA A 208 -2.51 -3.68 -15.97
N GLU A 209 -3.84 -3.75 -15.93
CA GLU A 209 -4.60 -4.72 -15.12
C GLU A 209 -4.27 -6.17 -15.50
N ASN A 210 -4.11 -6.43 -16.81
CA ASN A 210 -3.79 -7.76 -17.32
C ASN A 210 -2.41 -8.29 -16.91
N LEU A 211 -1.50 -7.43 -16.42
CA LEU A 211 -0.18 -7.85 -15.94
C LEU A 211 -0.28 -8.70 -14.67
N THR A 212 -1.21 -8.38 -13.76
CA THR A 212 -1.38 -9.11 -12.49
C THR A 212 -2.62 -9.99 -12.45
N LYS A 213 -3.55 -9.82 -13.40
CA LYS A 213 -4.81 -10.55 -13.47
C LYS A 213 -4.60 -12.08 -13.51
N PRO A 214 -5.19 -12.85 -12.57
CA PRO A 214 -5.10 -14.31 -12.58
C PRO A 214 -5.65 -14.92 -13.88
N LYS A 215 -5.11 -16.07 -14.29
CA LYS A 215 -5.55 -16.77 -15.51
C LYS A 215 -7.04 -17.11 -15.46
N LEU A 216 -7.52 -17.63 -14.33
CA LEU A 216 -8.93 -17.92 -14.10
C LEU A 216 -9.81 -16.68 -14.32
N THR A 217 -9.36 -15.53 -13.83
CA THR A 217 -10.06 -14.27 -13.98
C THR A 217 -10.16 -13.84 -15.44
N LYS A 218 -9.08 -13.99 -16.23
CA LYS A 218 -9.10 -13.73 -17.68
C LYS A 218 -10.10 -14.61 -18.42
N VAL A 219 -10.16 -15.89 -18.09
CA VAL A 219 -11.12 -16.83 -18.70
C VAL A 219 -12.57 -16.41 -18.45
N LEU A 220 -12.87 -15.90 -17.25
CA LEU A 220 -14.22 -15.49 -16.88
C LEU A 220 -14.60 -14.07 -17.32
N GLU A 221 -13.63 -13.16 -17.41
CA GLU A 221 -13.83 -11.82 -17.97
C GLU A 221 -14.09 -11.87 -19.49
N GLY A 222 -13.55 -12.87 -20.17
CA GLY A 222 -13.64 -13.00 -21.63
C GLY A 222 -12.39 -12.45 -22.33
N GLY A 223 -12.36 -12.63 -23.65
CA GLY A 223 -11.25 -12.17 -24.49
C GLY A 223 -11.37 -10.68 -24.89
N PRO A 224 -10.31 -10.10 -25.48
CA PRO A 224 -10.35 -8.73 -26.02
C PRO A 224 -11.45 -8.52 -27.08
N GLU A 225 -11.87 -9.58 -27.77
CA GLU A 225 -12.95 -9.54 -28.77
C GLU A 225 -14.31 -9.15 -28.19
N GLU A 226 -14.51 -9.35 -26.88
CA GLU A 226 -15.71 -8.97 -26.14
C GLU A 226 -15.61 -7.55 -25.55
N GLY A 227 -14.42 -6.93 -25.64
CA GLY A 227 -14.16 -5.58 -25.14
C GLY A 227 -14.58 -4.47 -26.10
N SER A 228 -14.93 -3.32 -25.55
CA SER A 228 -15.24 -2.10 -26.33
C SER A 228 -14.06 -1.14 -26.35
N THR A 229 -13.91 -0.39 -27.44
CA THR A 229 -12.92 0.70 -27.50
C THR A 229 -13.34 1.85 -26.58
N PRO A 230 -12.39 2.66 -26.07
CA PRO A 230 -12.72 3.80 -25.23
C PRO A 230 -13.66 4.79 -25.92
N ARG A 231 -13.50 4.95 -27.25
CA ARG A 231 -14.39 5.77 -28.09
C ARG A 231 -15.83 5.26 -28.12
N GLN A 232 -16.06 3.96 -28.31
CA GLN A 232 -17.41 3.38 -28.29
C GLN A 232 -18.07 3.58 -26.92
N CYS A 233 -17.34 3.34 -25.84
CA CYS A 233 -17.81 3.60 -24.48
C CYS A 233 -18.15 5.08 -24.25
N ALA A 234 -17.31 6.01 -24.74
CA ALA A 234 -17.57 7.45 -24.62
C ALA A 234 -18.84 7.89 -25.39
N VAL A 235 -19.08 7.33 -26.58
CA VAL A 235 -20.30 7.58 -27.37
C VAL A 235 -21.53 7.08 -26.62
N GLY A 236 -21.49 5.84 -26.12
CA GLY A 236 -22.59 5.25 -25.38
C GLY A 236 -22.88 5.97 -24.05
N LEU A 237 -21.84 6.38 -23.32
CA LEU A 237 -21.96 7.21 -22.13
C LEU A 237 -22.71 8.52 -22.42
N LEU A 238 -22.27 9.27 -23.43
CA LEU A 238 -22.93 10.53 -23.79
C LEU A 238 -24.36 10.33 -24.29
N LYS A 239 -24.64 9.24 -25.01
CA LYS A 239 -26.01 8.89 -25.40
C LYS A 239 -26.90 8.67 -24.16
N GLY A 240 -26.42 7.92 -23.17
CA GLY A 240 -27.14 7.71 -21.91
C GLY A 240 -27.42 9.01 -21.15
N ILE A 241 -26.46 9.93 -21.12
CA ILE A 241 -26.61 11.25 -20.48
C ILE A 241 -27.63 12.11 -21.23
N SER A 242 -27.57 12.13 -22.57
CA SER A 242 -28.55 12.85 -23.39
C SER A 242 -29.97 12.31 -23.23
N SER A 243 -30.13 10.99 -23.01
CA SER A 243 -31.40 10.35 -22.66
C SER A 243 -31.80 10.48 -21.18
N ASN A 244 -31.02 11.23 -20.38
CA ASN A 244 -31.23 11.43 -18.94
C ASN A 244 -31.31 10.14 -18.12
N HIS A 245 -30.63 9.08 -18.57
CA HIS A 245 -30.58 7.80 -17.87
C HIS A 245 -29.76 7.93 -16.59
N PHE A 246 -30.28 7.45 -15.47
CA PHE A 246 -29.53 7.45 -14.21
C PHE A 246 -28.40 6.42 -14.28
N PHE A 247 -28.74 5.17 -14.56
CA PHE A 247 -27.77 4.10 -14.76
C PHE A 247 -27.52 3.90 -16.26
N ILE A 248 -26.27 3.95 -16.66
CA ILE A 248 -25.87 3.88 -18.07
C ILE A 248 -25.03 2.62 -18.26
N THR A 249 -25.32 1.88 -19.31
CA THR A 249 -24.60 0.69 -19.79
C THR A 249 -24.46 0.82 -21.30
N THR A 250 -23.51 0.11 -21.90
CA THR A 250 -23.26 0.16 -23.36
C THR A 250 -23.37 -1.17 -24.07
N ASP A 251 -23.47 -2.24 -23.31
CA ASP A 251 -23.52 -3.60 -23.81
C ASP A 251 -24.66 -4.38 -23.13
N PHE A 252 -25.14 -5.41 -23.80
CA PHE A 252 -26.30 -6.17 -23.34
C PHE A 252 -26.03 -6.94 -22.04
N GLN A 253 -24.81 -7.42 -21.83
CA GLN A 253 -24.44 -8.17 -20.63
C GLN A 253 -24.51 -7.26 -19.39
N SER A 254 -23.90 -6.09 -19.46
CA SER A 254 -23.98 -5.06 -18.42
C SER A 254 -25.42 -4.63 -18.17
N GLU A 255 -26.25 -4.61 -19.22
CA GLU A 255 -27.66 -4.30 -19.10
C GLU A 255 -28.46 -5.37 -18.35
N LEU A 256 -28.18 -6.65 -18.56
CA LEU A 256 -28.76 -7.75 -17.78
C LEU A 256 -28.38 -7.61 -16.29
N PHE A 257 -27.10 -7.37 -15.99
CA PHE A 257 -26.65 -7.17 -14.61
C PHE A 257 -27.28 -5.92 -14.00
N ARG A 258 -27.43 -4.84 -14.77
CA ARG A 258 -28.11 -3.62 -14.31
C ARG A 258 -29.56 -3.93 -13.95
N GLY A 259 -30.29 -4.64 -14.81
CA GLY A 259 -31.67 -5.03 -14.53
C GLY A 259 -31.82 -5.88 -13.27
N SER A 260 -30.91 -6.85 -13.06
CA SER A 260 -30.90 -7.66 -11.84
C SER A 260 -30.58 -6.85 -10.60
N ALA A 261 -29.63 -5.92 -10.69
CA ALA A 261 -29.11 -5.22 -9.53
C ALA A 261 -29.93 -3.97 -9.16
N ALA A 262 -30.67 -3.39 -10.12
CA ALA A 262 -31.54 -2.23 -9.92
C ALA A 262 -32.77 -2.54 -9.04
N GLY A 263 -33.22 -3.79 -8.99
CA GLY A 263 -34.34 -4.21 -8.15
C GLY A 263 -35.57 -3.30 -8.29
N GLY A 264 -36.26 -3.03 -7.18
CA GLY A 264 -37.40 -2.11 -7.12
C GLY A 264 -37.06 -0.69 -6.66
N SER A 265 -35.93 -0.50 -5.97
CA SER A 265 -35.58 0.73 -5.27
C SER A 265 -34.79 1.73 -6.12
N VAL A 266 -34.11 1.26 -7.17
CA VAL A 266 -33.35 2.14 -8.05
C VAL A 266 -34.27 2.80 -9.08
N PRO A 267 -34.13 4.11 -9.34
CA PRO A 267 -34.89 4.81 -10.38
C PRO A 267 -34.71 4.15 -11.75
N SER A 268 -35.82 3.72 -12.35
CA SER A 268 -35.84 3.13 -13.69
C SER A 268 -35.56 4.18 -14.76
N ASN A 269 -34.77 3.82 -15.77
CA ASN A 269 -34.60 4.64 -16.97
C ASN A 269 -35.87 4.57 -17.83
N MET A 270 -36.28 3.34 -18.14
CA MET A 270 -37.48 3.03 -18.93
C MET A 270 -38.24 1.93 -18.20
N TRP A 271 -39.29 2.30 -17.47
CA TRP A 271 -39.96 1.40 -16.53
C TRP A 271 -40.28 0.02 -17.12
N LEU A 272 -40.94 -0.06 -18.28
CA LEU A 272 -41.32 -1.34 -18.87
C LEU A 272 -40.11 -2.18 -19.33
N TYR A 273 -39.17 -1.54 -20.02
CA TYR A 273 -37.96 -2.21 -20.51
C TYR A 273 -37.10 -2.72 -19.35
N ASP A 274 -36.92 -1.91 -18.31
CA ASP A 274 -36.17 -2.28 -17.11
C ASP A 274 -36.79 -3.50 -16.40
N ARG A 275 -38.13 -3.59 -16.36
CA ARG A 275 -38.83 -4.75 -15.77
C ARG A 275 -38.68 -6.00 -16.63
N LEU A 276 -38.70 -5.87 -17.95
CA LEU A 276 -38.45 -6.99 -18.87
C LEU A 276 -37.02 -7.52 -18.70
N ILE A 277 -36.03 -6.63 -18.70
CA ILE A 277 -34.62 -7.01 -18.51
C ILE A 277 -34.41 -7.65 -17.13
N ALA A 278 -35.00 -7.09 -16.07
CA ALA A 278 -34.94 -7.68 -14.73
C ALA A 278 -35.53 -9.10 -14.68
N PHE A 279 -36.66 -9.35 -15.38
CA PHE A 279 -37.26 -10.67 -15.47
C PHE A 279 -36.36 -11.68 -16.21
N ILE A 280 -35.77 -11.28 -17.34
CA ILE A 280 -34.81 -12.11 -18.08
C ILE A 280 -33.60 -12.43 -17.20
N ALA A 281 -33.06 -11.41 -16.51
CA ALA A 281 -31.89 -11.55 -15.65
C ALA A 281 -32.16 -12.45 -14.43
N LEU A 282 -33.37 -12.40 -13.85
CA LEU A 282 -33.79 -13.25 -12.73
C LEU A 282 -33.67 -14.74 -13.05
N ILE A 283 -33.92 -15.14 -14.31
CA ILE A 283 -33.83 -16.53 -14.76
C ILE A 283 -32.41 -16.84 -15.26
N GLY A 284 -31.84 -15.99 -16.12
CA GLY A 284 -30.59 -16.27 -16.81
C GLY A 284 -29.35 -16.18 -15.92
N LEU A 285 -29.27 -15.19 -15.04
CA LEU A 285 -28.06 -14.97 -14.24
C LEU A 285 -27.77 -16.07 -13.22
N PRO A 286 -28.75 -16.64 -12.49
CA PRO A 286 -28.50 -17.79 -11.62
C PRO A 286 -27.96 -19.01 -12.38
N ILE A 287 -28.52 -19.29 -13.57
CA ILE A 287 -28.07 -20.40 -14.43
C ILE A 287 -26.62 -20.15 -14.84
N TRP A 288 -26.31 -18.98 -15.38
CA TRP A 288 -24.94 -18.63 -15.74
C TRP A 288 -23.99 -18.70 -14.53
N ARG A 289 -24.41 -18.18 -13.37
CA ARG A 289 -23.60 -18.19 -12.15
C ARG A 289 -23.22 -19.61 -11.72
N ILE A 290 -24.19 -20.51 -11.68
CA ILE A 290 -23.98 -21.89 -11.23
C ILE A 290 -23.19 -22.71 -12.25
N PHE A 291 -23.61 -22.66 -13.53
CA PHE A 291 -23.12 -23.59 -14.54
C PHE A 291 -21.88 -23.11 -15.29
N VAL A 292 -21.63 -21.79 -15.33
CA VAL A 292 -20.46 -21.20 -16.00
C VAL A 292 -19.47 -20.67 -14.96
N ALA A 293 -19.84 -19.66 -14.18
CA ALA A 293 -18.90 -18.97 -13.31
C ALA A 293 -18.37 -19.88 -12.19
N ASP A 294 -19.25 -20.39 -11.33
CA ASP A 294 -18.87 -21.21 -10.18
C ASP A 294 -18.26 -22.56 -10.60
N ARG A 295 -18.74 -23.15 -11.71
CA ARG A 295 -18.17 -24.38 -12.28
C ARG A 295 -16.73 -24.17 -12.74
N THR A 296 -16.44 -23.06 -13.42
CA THR A 296 -15.09 -22.72 -13.88
C THR A 296 -14.15 -22.48 -12.69
N VAL A 297 -14.61 -21.74 -11.67
CA VAL A 297 -13.85 -21.52 -10.42
C VAL A 297 -13.54 -22.84 -9.72
N ARG A 298 -14.53 -23.74 -9.58
CA ARG A 298 -14.32 -25.06 -8.96
C ARG A 298 -13.36 -25.92 -9.77
N GLY A 299 -13.41 -25.85 -11.10
CA GLY A 299 -12.50 -26.56 -12.00
C GLY A 299 -11.03 -26.15 -11.83
N HIS A 300 -10.77 -24.88 -11.52
CA HIS A 300 -9.43 -24.34 -11.32
C HIS A 300 -8.84 -24.59 -9.92
N ARG A 301 -9.61 -25.19 -9.00
CA ARG A 301 -9.19 -25.42 -7.60
C ARG A 301 -7.87 -26.18 -7.46
N SER A 302 -7.65 -27.22 -8.26
CA SER A 302 -6.46 -28.07 -8.18
C SER A 302 -5.20 -27.40 -8.77
N GLU A 303 -5.37 -26.54 -9.78
CA GLU A 303 -4.28 -25.71 -10.33
C GLU A 303 -3.85 -24.67 -9.30
N HIS A 304 -4.80 -23.89 -8.78
CA HIS A 304 -4.51 -22.86 -7.79
C HIS A 304 -3.93 -23.44 -6.48
N ALA A 305 -4.44 -24.58 -6.01
CA ALA A 305 -3.86 -25.25 -4.83
C ALA A 305 -2.38 -25.63 -5.04
N ARG A 306 -2.00 -26.03 -6.27
CA ARG A 306 -0.59 -26.28 -6.61
C ARG A 306 0.20 -24.98 -6.60
N GLU A 307 -0.29 -23.93 -7.26
CA GLU A 307 0.36 -22.61 -7.31
C GLU A 307 0.63 -22.05 -5.91
N VAL A 308 -0.38 -22.06 -5.03
CA VAL A 308 -0.25 -21.62 -3.62
C VAL A 308 0.73 -22.49 -2.85
N SER A 309 0.73 -23.83 -3.05
CA SER A 309 1.67 -24.74 -2.38
C SER A 309 3.13 -24.51 -2.83
N THR A 310 3.35 -24.11 -4.08
CA THR A 310 4.67 -23.71 -4.59
C THR A 310 5.07 -22.31 -4.13
N ALA A 311 4.14 -21.35 -4.10
CA ALA A 311 4.40 -19.98 -3.65
C ALA A 311 4.69 -19.90 -2.14
N SER A 312 4.06 -20.78 -1.34
CA SER A 312 4.30 -20.94 0.09
C SER A 312 5.60 -21.69 0.44
N ARG A 313 6.44 -22.02 -0.55
CA ARG A 313 7.85 -22.39 -0.33
C ARG A 313 8.76 -21.18 -0.60
N PRO A 314 8.84 -20.18 0.30
CA PRO A 314 9.87 -19.17 0.17
C PRO A 314 11.23 -19.87 0.29
N SER A 315 12.14 -19.53 -0.63
CA SER A 315 13.56 -19.85 -0.47
C SER A 315 14.01 -19.38 0.90
N LEU A 316 14.90 -20.13 1.55
CA LEU A 316 15.41 -19.79 2.89
C LEU A 316 15.86 -18.31 2.97
N VAL A 317 16.39 -17.80 1.86
CA VAL A 317 16.82 -16.41 1.65
C VAL A 317 15.66 -15.41 1.70
N ALA A 318 14.52 -15.70 1.06
CA ALA A 318 13.35 -14.82 1.09
C ALA A 318 12.66 -14.80 2.47
N ARG A 319 12.73 -15.91 3.21
CA ARG A 319 12.27 -16.01 4.60
C ARG A 319 13.09 -15.13 5.56
N LEU A 320 14.39 -15.01 5.30
CA LEU A 320 15.30 -14.18 6.07
C LEU A 320 15.26 -12.69 5.66
N ALA A 321 14.68 -12.35 4.50
CA ALA A 321 14.73 -11.00 3.94
C ALA A 321 13.61 -10.04 4.39
N ARG A 322 12.49 -10.55 4.94
CA ARG A 322 11.26 -9.74 5.18
C ARG A 322 10.98 -9.42 6.65
N SER A 323 11.89 -9.72 7.56
CA SER A 323 11.62 -9.62 8.99
C SER A 323 12.40 -8.49 9.68
N PRO A 324 11.81 -7.74 10.62
CA PRO A 324 12.54 -6.82 11.50
C PRO A 324 13.64 -7.51 12.33
N TYR A 325 13.66 -8.85 12.36
CA TYR A 325 14.76 -9.64 12.91
C TYR A 325 16.05 -9.56 12.08
N GLN A 326 16.07 -8.99 10.86
CA GLN A 326 17.31 -8.84 10.07
C GLN A 326 18.34 -7.98 10.79
N THR A 327 17.96 -6.82 11.32
CA THR A 327 18.90 -5.92 11.98
C THR A 327 19.47 -6.59 13.23
N LEU A 328 18.63 -7.30 13.99
CA LEU A 328 19.04 -8.00 15.20
C LEU A 328 19.85 -9.27 14.92
N PHE A 329 19.51 -10.01 13.85
CA PHE A 329 20.23 -11.21 13.43
C PHE A 329 21.59 -10.85 12.83
N LEU A 330 21.65 -9.82 11.98
CA LEU A 330 22.90 -9.28 11.45
C LEU A 330 23.75 -8.64 12.56
N LEU A 331 23.16 -7.89 13.51
CA LEU A 331 23.90 -7.43 14.69
C LEU A 331 24.42 -8.61 15.51
N SER A 332 23.60 -9.64 15.72
CA SER A 332 23.99 -10.82 16.50
C SER A 332 25.11 -11.61 15.84
N ILE A 333 25.07 -11.79 14.52
CA ILE A 333 26.16 -12.44 13.77
C ILE A 333 27.41 -11.58 13.80
N THR A 334 27.29 -10.28 13.53
CA THR A 334 28.43 -9.35 13.52
C THR A 334 29.08 -9.30 14.91
N HIS A 335 28.28 -9.28 15.97
CA HIS A 335 28.76 -9.32 17.35
C HIS A 335 29.45 -10.65 17.69
N ARG A 336 28.86 -11.80 17.30
CA ARG A 336 29.49 -13.12 17.50
C ARG A 336 30.82 -13.24 16.76
N LEU A 337 30.91 -12.71 15.54
CA LEU A 337 32.15 -12.70 14.76
C LEU A 337 33.20 -11.78 15.41
N LEU A 338 32.79 -10.63 15.96
CA LEU A 338 33.68 -9.74 16.71
C LEU A 338 34.22 -10.41 17.98
N VAL A 339 33.36 -11.08 18.75
CA VAL A 339 33.75 -11.84 19.96
C VAL A 339 34.69 -12.99 19.59
N LEU A 340 34.39 -13.74 18.53
CA LEU A 340 35.25 -14.84 18.08
C LEU A 340 36.62 -14.33 17.62
N SER A 341 36.66 -13.22 16.87
CA SER A 341 37.92 -12.60 16.45
C SER A 341 38.75 -12.08 17.64
N SER A 342 38.09 -11.55 18.67
CA SER A 342 38.74 -11.09 19.90
C SER A 342 39.31 -12.25 20.71
N LEU A 343 38.58 -13.37 20.81
CA LEU A 343 39.03 -14.59 21.47
C LEU A 343 40.18 -15.28 20.72
N LEU A 344 40.18 -15.24 19.39
CA LEU A 344 41.26 -15.78 18.56
C LEU A 344 42.52 -14.90 18.57
N LEU A 345 42.37 -13.59 18.81
CA LEU A 345 43.48 -12.64 18.96
C LEU A 345 44.05 -12.61 20.39
N LEU A 346 43.28 -13.02 21.40
CA LEU A 346 43.68 -13.04 22.81
C LEU A 346 45.02 -13.77 23.07
N PRO A 347 45.30 -14.95 22.47
CA PRO A 347 46.57 -15.65 22.65
C PRO A 347 47.77 -14.96 22.00
N TYR A 348 47.53 -14.07 21.04
CA TYR A 348 48.57 -13.32 20.34
C TYR A 348 48.86 -11.96 20.98
N LEU A 349 47.92 -11.44 21.78
CA LEU A 349 48.06 -10.19 22.52
C LEU A 349 48.62 -10.39 23.94
N ILE A 350 48.63 -11.62 24.43
CA ILE A 350 49.24 -11.98 25.71
C ILE A 350 50.55 -12.73 25.39
N PRO A 351 51.73 -12.08 25.45
CA PRO A 351 52.97 -12.85 25.40
C PRO A 351 53.01 -13.82 26.59
N PRO A 352 53.67 -14.99 26.47
CA PRO A 352 53.79 -15.92 27.58
C PRO A 352 54.37 -15.16 28.77
N PHE A 353 53.65 -15.20 29.89
CA PHE A 353 53.99 -14.45 31.10
C PHE A 353 55.28 -15.04 31.69
N ASP A 354 56.43 -14.44 31.36
CA ASP A 354 57.70 -14.69 32.04
C ASP A 354 57.72 -13.83 33.31
N SER A 355 57.72 -14.49 34.47
CA SER A 355 57.56 -13.89 35.80
C SER A 355 58.72 -13.00 36.27
N SER A 356 59.60 -12.54 35.38
CA SER A 356 60.77 -11.73 35.74
C SER A 356 60.92 -10.41 34.97
N ALA A 357 60.04 -10.08 34.02
CA ALA A 357 60.17 -8.85 33.23
C ALA A 357 59.28 -7.72 33.78
N GLN A 358 59.89 -6.65 34.31
CA GLN A 358 59.21 -5.39 34.59
C GLN A 358 58.70 -4.76 33.28
N LEU A 359 57.38 -4.71 33.10
CA LEU A 359 56.74 -4.08 31.95
C LEU A 359 57.01 -2.56 31.92
N GLN A 360 57.77 -2.08 30.92
CA GLN A 360 57.71 -0.69 30.49
C GLN A 360 56.61 -0.53 29.42
N LEU A 361 55.72 0.44 29.61
CA LEU A 361 54.58 0.71 28.73
C LEU A 361 55.03 1.18 27.33
N PRO A 362 54.37 0.76 26.23
CA PRO A 362 54.60 1.35 24.93
C PRO A 362 53.99 2.75 24.88
N THR A 363 54.77 3.74 24.46
CA THR A 363 54.25 5.10 24.19
C THR A 363 53.35 5.07 22.95
N THR A 364 52.34 5.95 22.92
CA THR A 364 51.20 6.02 21.98
C THR A 364 51.52 6.11 20.48
N ASN A 365 52.81 6.04 20.09
CA ASN A 365 53.27 6.09 18.72
C ASN A 365 53.43 4.72 18.04
N SER A 366 53.25 3.60 18.74
CA SER A 366 53.39 2.23 18.20
C SER A 366 52.08 1.57 17.75
N ILE A 367 50.93 2.26 17.80
CA ILE A 367 49.62 1.72 17.38
C ILE A 367 49.37 2.03 15.89
N PRO A 368 49.11 1.03 15.03
CA PRO A 368 48.76 1.25 13.62
C PRO A 368 47.55 2.18 13.47
N THR A 369 47.62 3.15 12.55
CA THR A 369 46.65 4.26 12.43
C THR A 369 45.19 3.80 12.27
N ILE A 370 44.98 2.59 11.72
CA ILE A 370 43.65 2.00 11.50
C ILE A 370 42.94 1.57 12.80
N LEU A 371 43.68 1.38 13.90
CA LEU A 371 43.16 0.90 15.19
C LEU A 371 42.94 2.02 16.23
N ARG A 372 43.34 3.26 15.92
CA ARG A 372 43.15 4.44 16.80
C ARG A 372 41.70 4.74 17.22
N PRO A 373 40.66 4.50 16.40
CA PRO A 373 39.28 4.73 16.84
C PRO A 373 38.87 3.78 17.97
N VAL A 374 39.41 2.55 17.95
CA VAL A 374 39.06 1.48 18.90
C VAL A 374 39.82 1.66 20.23
N SER A 375 41.07 2.14 20.19
CA SER A 375 41.87 2.39 21.40
C SER A 375 41.28 3.49 22.30
N ASN A 376 40.47 4.39 21.74
CA ASN A 376 39.80 5.47 22.48
C ASN A 376 38.47 5.03 23.13
N LEU A 377 37.94 3.88 22.73
CA LEU A 377 36.73 3.27 23.31
C LEU A 377 37.03 2.42 24.55
N VAL A 378 38.29 2.06 24.76
CA VAL A 378 38.76 1.32 25.93
C VAL A 378 39.30 2.32 26.94
N ARG A 379 38.66 2.46 28.10
CA ARG A 379 39.26 3.15 29.26
C ARG A 379 40.35 2.25 29.83
N TRP A 380 41.60 2.56 29.50
CA TRP A 380 42.78 1.80 29.94
C TRP A 380 42.97 1.81 31.46
N ASP A 381 42.36 2.79 32.14
CA ASP A 381 42.28 2.91 33.60
C ASP A 381 41.68 1.67 34.27
N SER A 382 40.79 0.95 33.58
CA SER A 382 40.13 -0.27 34.09
C SER A 382 41.02 -1.53 34.03
N LEU A 383 42.04 -1.55 33.19
CA LEU A 383 43.02 -2.65 33.14
C LEU A 383 44.10 -2.53 34.21
N HIS A 384 44.31 -1.32 34.75
CA HIS A 384 45.28 -1.06 35.83
C HIS A 384 44.96 -1.84 37.11
N PHE A 385 43.69 -2.21 37.33
CA PHE A 385 43.24 -2.87 38.57
C PHE A 385 43.44 -4.40 38.58
N LEU A 386 43.55 -5.03 37.41
CA LEU A 386 43.73 -6.49 37.32
C LEU A 386 45.18 -6.94 37.54
N GLY A 387 46.16 -6.05 37.36
CA GLY A 387 47.58 -6.35 37.59
C GLY A 387 48.02 -6.35 39.06
N LEU A 388 47.24 -5.72 39.96
CA LEU A 388 47.57 -5.62 41.39
C LEU A 388 46.97 -6.75 42.25
N ALA A 389 46.19 -7.66 41.65
CA ALA A 389 45.53 -8.78 42.34
C ALA A 389 46.29 -10.11 42.22
N SER A 390 47.62 -10.06 42.05
CA SER A 390 48.47 -11.26 42.16
C SER A 390 48.87 -11.49 43.63
N PRO A 391 48.76 -12.71 44.18
CA PRO A 391 49.01 -12.98 45.61
C PRO A 391 50.46 -12.77 46.07
N ASP A 392 51.44 -12.67 45.15
CA ASP A 392 52.86 -12.71 45.51
C ASP A 392 53.49 -11.35 45.86
N ALA A 393 52.68 -10.28 45.93
CA ALA A 393 53.18 -8.92 46.12
C ALA A 393 52.88 -8.33 47.51
N LEU A 394 53.02 -9.08 48.63
CA LEU A 394 53.07 -8.47 49.97
C LEU A 394 53.95 -9.30 50.94
N PRO A 395 54.83 -8.67 51.75
CA PRO A 395 55.77 -9.37 52.63
C PRO A 395 55.09 -9.94 53.89
N ALA A 396 55.55 -11.11 54.32
CA ALA A 396 55.04 -11.84 55.46
C ALA A 396 55.40 -11.19 56.81
N THR A 397 54.39 -10.78 57.59
CA THR A 397 54.38 -10.89 59.07
C THR A 397 52.93 -10.82 59.61
N PRO A 398 52.58 -11.58 60.67
CA PRO A 398 51.24 -11.59 61.24
C PRO A 398 51.15 -10.73 62.52
N SER A 399 50.07 -9.96 62.68
CA SER A 399 49.67 -9.47 64.00
C SER A 399 48.16 -9.41 64.14
N SER A 400 47.70 -10.09 65.19
CA SER A 400 46.37 -10.16 65.79
C SER A 400 45.57 -8.85 65.79
N GLY A 401 44.30 -8.94 65.41
CA GLY A 401 43.29 -7.92 65.68
C GLY A 401 42.30 -7.74 64.53
N SER A 402 41.06 -8.21 64.73
CA SER A 402 39.88 -7.91 63.89
C SER A 402 40.06 -8.09 62.37
N GLY A 403 40.03 -9.34 61.91
CA GLY A 403 39.83 -9.68 60.50
C GLY A 403 38.38 -9.40 60.09
N GLY A 404 38.09 -8.15 59.75
CA GLY A 404 36.85 -7.74 59.12
C GLY A 404 37.20 -6.79 57.98
N TYR A 405 36.71 -7.09 56.78
CA TYR A 405 36.80 -6.28 55.57
C TYR A 405 38.18 -6.23 54.90
N LEU A 406 38.39 -7.08 53.88
CA LEU A 406 39.16 -6.74 52.65
C LEU A 406 39.14 -7.85 51.58
N SER A 407 38.60 -9.04 51.83
CA SER A 407 38.39 -10.07 50.80
C SER A 407 37.06 -9.96 50.04
N GLU A 408 36.12 -9.11 50.49
CA GLU A 408 34.82 -8.93 49.83
C GLU A 408 34.78 -7.78 48.81
N GLN A 409 35.76 -6.87 48.80
CA GLN A 409 35.72 -5.70 47.91
C GLN A 409 36.12 -6.01 46.45
N SER A 410 36.73 -7.17 46.18
CA SER A 410 37.01 -7.62 44.81
C SER A 410 35.79 -8.24 44.10
N LEU A 411 34.68 -8.44 44.82
CA LEU A 411 33.44 -9.06 44.33
C LEU A 411 32.23 -8.11 44.40
N ALA A 412 32.47 -6.80 44.47
CA ALA A 412 31.41 -5.79 44.49
C ALA A 412 30.60 -5.63 43.17
N PHE A 413 30.73 -6.57 42.23
CA PHE A 413 29.80 -6.69 41.10
C PHE A 413 29.16 -8.09 41.12
N GLN A 414 27.95 -8.13 41.68
CA GLN A 414 26.97 -9.22 41.68
C GLN A 414 27.09 -10.29 42.80
N PRO A 415 26.53 -10.01 43.98
CA PRO A 415 26.32 -10.99 45.06
C PRO A 415 25.57 -12.26 44.62
N GLY A 416 24.69 -12.14 43.61
CA GLY A 416 23.92 -13.25 43.06
C GLY A 416 24.77 -14.30 42.34
N LEU A 417 25.89 -13.92 41.74
CA LEU A 417 26.77 -14.83 40.99
C LEU A 417 27.54 -15.75 41.95
N VAL A 418 28.03 -15.19 43.07
CA VAL A 418 28.71 -15.94 44.13
C VAL A 418 27.76 -16.95 44.78
N TRP A 419 26.51 -16.54 45.01
CA TRP A 419 25.47 -17.43 45.55
C TRP A 419 25.15 -18.60 44.61
N LEU A 420 25.02 -18.32 43.31
CA LEU A 420 24.73 -19.35 42.28
C LEU A 420 25.88 -20.37 42.14
N LEU A 421 27.13 -19.89 42.15
CA LEU A 421 28.32 -20.74 42.01
C LEU A 421 28.60 -21.59 43.25
N ARG A 422 28.24 -21.11 44.46
CA ARG A 422 28.23 -21.92 45.68
C ARG A 422 27.09 -22.93 45.69
N GLY A 423 25.89 -22.52 45.27
CA GLY A 423 24.70 -23.39 45.21
C GLY A 423 24.81 -24.54 44.20
N THR A 424 25.64 -24.38 43.16
CA THR A 424 25.88 -25.41 42.13
C THR A 424 27.11 -26.29 42.41
N GLY A 425 27.80 -26.09 43.54
CA GLY A 425 28.96 -26.88 43.95
C GLY A 425 30.25 -26.58 43.18
N TRP A 426 30.27 -25.54 42.34
CA TRP A 426 31.45 -25.12 41.58
C TRP A 426 32.46 -24.31 42.43
N LEU A 427 32.01 -23.77 43.57
CA LEU A 427 32.86 -23.20 44.61
C LEU A 427 32.90 -24.16 45.81
N GLY A 428 33.99 -24.91 45.93
CA GLY A 428 34.31 -25.72 47.12
C GLY A 428 34.83 -24.86 48.28
N GLY A 429 34.60 -25.33 49.51
CA GLY A 429 34.73 -24.56 50.75
C GLY A 429 36.09 -23.90 51.01
N GLU A 430 37.19 -24.42 50.49
CA GLU A 430 38.51 -23.80 50.59
C GLU A 430 39.36 -24.22 49.38
N ALA A 431 39.43 -23.41 48.32
CA ALA A 431 40.38 -23.62 47.23
C ALA A 431 40.74 -22.30 46.55
N SER A 432 42.03 -22.10 46.30
CA SER A 432 42.65 -20.93 45.70
C SER A 432 42.08 -20.60 44.32
N TRP A 433 41.82 -19.31 44.09
CA TRP A 433 41.34 -18.78 42.82
C TRP A 433 42.40 -18.97 41.71
N ASN A 434 42.07 -19.73 40.65
CA ASN A 434 42.80 -19.63 39.39
C ASN A 434 42.27 -18.40 38.64
N SER A 435 43.02 -17.30 38.71
CA SER A 435 42.67 -16.01 38.10
C SER A 435 42.40 -16.11 36.60
N SER A 436 43.06 -17.04 35.89
CA SER A 436 42.81 -17.27 34.46
C SER A 436 41.44 -17.89 34.20
N LEU A 437 41.02 -18.83 35.06
CA LEU A 437 39.71 -19.47 34.97
C LEU A 437 38.58 -18.49 35.34
N ALA A 438 38.82 -17.63 36.34
CA ALA A 438 37.88 -16.60 36.73
C ALA A 438 37.66 -15.55 35.62
N VAL A 439 38.72 -15.11 34.93
CA VAL A 439 38.61 -14.22 33.77
C VAL A 439 37.85 -14.91 32.62
N TYR A 440 38.10 -16.20 32.39
CA TYR A 440 37.41 -16.96 31.34
C TYR A 440 35.91 -17.12 31.63
N ILE A 441 35.54 -17.48 32.86
CA ILE A 441 34.13 -17.65 33.28
C ILE A 441 33.41 -16.31 33.28
N THR A 442 34.04 -15.24 33.78
CA THR A 442 33.45 -13.90 33.82
C THR A 442 33.24 -13.35 32.40
N SER A 443 34.20 -13.57 31.51
CA SER A 443 34.07 -13.18 30.09
C SER A 443 32.98 -13.99 29.39
N ALA A 444 32.89 -15.29 29.64
CA ALA A 444 31.85 -16.15 29.06
C ALA A 444 30.44 -15.76 29.57
N MET A 445 30.31 -15.44 30.86
CA MET A 445 29.03 -14.98 31.46
C MET A 445 28.63 -13.59 30.97
N ALA A 446 29.58 -12.67 30.79
CA ALA A 446 29.32 -11.34 30.22
C ALA A 446 28.84 -11.43 28.76
N VAL A 447 29.40 -12.36 27.98
CA VAL A 447 28.93 -12.68 26.62
C VAL A 447 27.53 -13.30 26.65
N LEU A 448 27.25 -14.21 27.59
CA LEU A 448 25.92 -14.81 27.73
C LEU A 448 24.86 -13.75 28.10
N ALA A 449 25.17 -12.89 29.09
CA ALA A 449 24.28 -11.83 29.57
C ALA A 449 23.98 -10.78 28.48
N SER A 450 24.99 -10.38 27.71
CA SER A 450 24.81 -9.43 26.60
C SER A 450 24.03 -10.04 25.42
N THR A 451 24.06 -11.36 25.22
CA THR A 451 23.19 -12.04 24.24
C THR A 451 21.74 -12.24 24.70
N LEU A 452 21.50 -12.37 26.01
CA LEU A 452 20.16 -12.59 26.58
C LEU A 452 19.42 -11.28 26.91
N ALA A 453 20.14 -10.20 27.23
CA ALA A 453 19.54 -8.92 27.59
C ALA A 453 18.57 -8.33 26.54
N PRO A 454 18.84 -8.40 25.22
CA PRO A 454 17.90 -7.91 24.20
C PRO A 454 16.63 -8.76 24.08
N VAL A 455 16.70 -10.05 24.43
CA VAL A 455 15.56 -10.98 24.40
C VAL A 455 14.64 -10.74 25.59
N LEU A 456 15.21 -10.41 26.76
CA LEU A 456 14.47 -10.14 27.99
C LEU A 456 13.90 -8.72 28.07
N LEU A 457 14.55 -7.70 27.48
CA LEU A 457 14.05 -6.32 27.44
C LEU A 457 12.87 -6.09 26.47
N TYR A 458 12.51 -7.12 25.68
CA TYR A 458 11.41 -7.06 24.71
C TYR A 458 10.11 -7.74 25.22
N GLN A 459 10.17 -8.50 26.32
CA GLN A 459 8.98 -8.90 27.08
C GLN A 459 8.59 -7.79 28.04
#